data_AF-A6LMF0-F1
#
_entry.id   AF-A6LMF0-F1
#
_cell.length_a   1.000
_cell.length_b   1.000
_cell.length_c   1.000
_cell.angle_alpha   90.00
_cell.angle_beta   90.00
_cell.angle_gamma   90.00
#
_symmetry.space_group_name_H-M   'P 1'
#
loop_
_entity.id
_entity.type
_entity.pdbx_description
1 polymer ?
#
loop_
_entity_poly.entity_id
_entity_poly.type
_entity_poly.pdbx_seq_one_letter_code
_entity_poly.pdbx_strand_id
1 'polypeptide(L)'
;MYIQTFGDFKINGKFITLSKKEIELLVYSIIKNPYATIENLIENVWAGFIQPSRNDVGTYFSKINKKINEFFVRLRIKNGKVIVEGKVELDTKLFEKNSRDFLNDNLKLFDKILELYKGPFLGGIDSVWVENYREYFEELFFEMMLVMIKVENNASRRLKILGNLVNLCLDLEKVNDILNFVRKIEFSYQSYVNRDIFDYLYEKDKNLRHSRYIKLILKLKEANELLFKIRRGDVIYKESDKIYYILLETSGNDVNTDIKKFSYRLVNMGVKIKYIGIVN
;
A
#
# COMPACT_ATOMS: atom_id res chain seq x y z
N MET A 1 -11.95 -19.00 17.01
CA MET A 1 -12.03 -18.73 15.56
C MET A 1 -11.22 -17.49 15.24
N TYR A 2 -10.28 -17.57 14.30
CA TYR A 2 -9.53 -16.43 13.78
C TYR A 2 -10.11 -16.03 12.41
N ILE A 3 -10.39 -14.75 12.19
CA ILE A 3 -10.85 -14.23 10.91
C ILE A 3 -9.80 -13.26 10.35
N GLN A 4 -9.40 -13.52 9.11
CA GLN A 4 -8.64 -12.58 8.31
C GLN A 4 -9.59 -11.68 7.53
N THR A 5 -9.44 -10.37 7.69
CA THR A 5 -10.24 -9.32 7.06
C THR A 5 -9.42 -8.36 6.20
N PHE A 6 -8.08 -8.35 6.30
CA PHE A 6 -7.20 -7.68 5.35
C PHE A 6 -6.91 -8.56 4.14
N GLY A 7 -7.16 -8.03 2.94
CA GLY A 7 -7.06 -8.78 1.69
C GLY A 7 -8.18 -9.82 1.55
N ASP A 8 -7.82 -11.05 1.19
CA ASP A 8 -8.79 -12.13 1.03
C ASP A 8 -9.44 -12.54 2.37
N PHE A 9 -10.77 -12.63 2.38
CA PHE A 9 -11.51 -13.10 3.55
C PHE A 9 -11.27 -14.59 3.81
N LYS A 10 -10.77 -14.92 5.01
CA LYS A 10 -10.49 -16.30 5.44
C LYS A 10 -10.87 -16.52 6.90
N ILE A 11 -11.23 -17.75 7.24
CA ILE A 11 -11.47 -18.19 8.63
C ILE A 11 -10.50 -19.32 8.94
N ASN A 12 -9.68 -19.17 9.99
CA ASN A 12 -8.59 -20.09 10.35
C ASN A 12 -7.70 -20.47 9.14
N GLY A 13 -7.41 -19.50 8.26
CA GLY A 13 -6.61 -19.70 7.06
C GLY A 13 -7.33 -20.39 5.88
N LYS A 14 -8.60 -20.80 6.04
CA LYS A 14 -9.40 -21.42 4.99
C LYS A 14 -10.33 -20.41 4.30
N PHE A 15 -10.51 -20.56 3.00
CA PHE A 15 -11.57 -19.86 2.27
C PHE A 15 -12.91 -20.50 2.63
N ILE A 16 -13.86 -19.68 3.10
CA ILE A 16 -15.22 -20.11 3.43
C ILE A 16 -16.18 -19.44 2.44
N THR A 17 -17.09 -20.21 1.87
CA THR A 17 -18.06 -19.70 0.89
C THR A 17 -19.16 -18.89 1.56
N LEU A 18 -18.88 -17.61 1.84
CA LEU A 18 -19.85 -16.61 2.28
C LEU A 18 -20.07 -15.57 1.17
N SER A 19 -21.29 -15.09 1.02
CA SER A 19 -21.56 -13.94 0.15
C SER A 19 -20.97 -12.67 0.77
N LYS A 20 -20.74 -11.63 -0.04
CA LYS A 20 -20.28 -10.31 0.45
C LYS A 20 -21.14 -9.80 1.63
N LYS A 21 -22.46 -9.94 1.52
CA LYS A 21 -23.40 -9.53 2.58
C LYS A 21 -23.28 -10.40 3.85
N GLU A 22 -23.07 -11.70 3.71
CA GLU A 22 -22.84 -12.60 4.84
C GLU A 22 -21.51 -12.30 5.56
N ILE A 23 -20.45 -11.99 4.80
CA ILE A 23 -19.15 -11.56 5.34
C ILE A 23 -19.33 -10.26 6.13
N GLU A 24 -19.96 -9.27 5.52
CA GLU A 24 -20.20 -7.96 6.12
C GLU A 24 -20.98 -8.07 7.44
N LEU A 25 -22.08 -8.84 7.44
CA LEU A 25 -22.88 -9.12 8.62
C LEU A 25 -22.07 -9.77 9.74
N LEU A 26 -21.28 -10.79 9.42
CA LEU A 26 -20.46 -11.51 10.37
C LEU A 26 -19.44 -10.57 11.02
N VAL A 27 -18.67 -9.85 10.19
CA VAL A 27 -17.57 -8.99 10.65
C VAL A 27 -18.11 -7.80 11.45
N TYR A 28 -19.15 -7.12 10.97
CA TYR A 28 -19.79 -6.03 11.72
C TYR A 28 -20.26 -6.50 13.10
N SER A 29 -20.95 -7.65 13.14
CA SER A 29 -21.45 -8.24 14.38
C SER A 29 -20.32 -8.51 15.38
N ILE A 30 -19.16 -8.96 14.92
CA ILE A 30 -17.99 -9.24 15.77
C ILE A 30 -17.32 -7.95 16.25
N ILE A 31 -17.14 -6.97 15.37
CA ILE A 31 -16.48 -5.70 15.70
C ILE A 31 -17.30 -4.91 16.71
N LYS A 32 -18.62 -4.84 16.54
CA LYS A 32 -19.51 -4.04 17.39
C LYS A 32 -20.02 -4.79 18.64
N ASN A 33 -19.69 -6.07 18.81
CA ASN A 33 -20.03 -6.84 20.02
C ASN A 33 -19.31 -6.27 21.26
N PRO A 34 -19.96 -6.13 22.43
CA PRO A 34 -21.33 -6.53 22.79
C PRO A 34 -22.42 -5.45 22.62
N TYR A 35 -22.10 -4.36 21.92
CA TYR A 35 -22.98 -3.17 21.85
C TYR A 35 -23.86 -3.12 20.60
N ALA A 36 -23.72 -4.08 19.68
CA ALA A 36 -24.50 -4.14 18.45
C ALA A 36 -26.00 -4.42 18.73
N THR A 37 -26.86 -3.48 18.33
CA THR A 37 -28.30 -3.71 18.20
C THR A 37 -28.63 -4.19 16.79
N ILE A 38 -29.80 -4.79 16.61
CA ILE A 38 -30.25 -5.21 15.28
C ILE A 38 -30.55 -4.00 14.39
N GLU A 39 -31.06 -2.92 14.97
CA GLU A 39 -31.32 -1.65 14.29
C GLU A 39 -30.01 -1.07 13.75
N ASN A 40 -28.97 -0.96 14.59
CA ASN A 40 -27.66 -0.45 14.16
C ASN A 40 -27.05 -1.34 13.06
N LEU A 41 -27.18 -2.66 13.19
CA LEU A 41 -26.72 -3.61 12.16
C LEU A 41 -27.42 -3.36 10.83
N ILE A 42 -28.76 -3.21 10.84
CA ILE A 42 -29.56 -2.97 9.63
C ILE A 42 -29.17 -1.63 9.00
N GLU A 43 -29.10 -0.56 9.80
CA GLU A 43 -28.77 0.78 9.33
C GLU A 43 -27.39 0.86 8.67
N ASN A 44 -26.39 0.17 9.22
CA ASN A 44 -25.02 0.24 8.68
C ASN A 44 -24.79 -0.72 7.51
N VAL A 45 -25.30 -1.95 7.60
CA VAL A 45 -25.06 -2.99 6.58
C VAL A 45 -25.98 -2.85 5.36
N TRP A 46 -27.16 -2.24 5.52
CA TRP A 46 -28.10 -1.95 4.42
C TRP A 46 -28.33 -0.45 4.21
N ALA A 47 -27.38 0.40 4.61
CA ALA A 47 -27.43 1.84 4.36
C ALA A 47 -27.74 2.12 2.87
N GLY A 48 -28.81 2.87 2.59
CA GLY A 48 -29.21 3.23 1.22
C GLY A 48 -29.92 2.14 0.41
N PHE A 49 -30.23 0.99 1.01
CA PHE A 49 -31.00 -0.10 0.38
C PHE A 49 -32.32 -0.36 1.12
N ILE A 50 -33.17 -1.22 0.53
CA ILE A 50 -34.37 -1.73 1.20
C ILE A 50 -33.93 -2.47 2.47
N GLN A 51 -34.35 -1.94 3.62
CA GLN A 51 -33.97 -2.50 4.90
C GLN A 51 -34.70 -3.84 5.16
N PRO A 52 -33.99 -4.90 5.57
CA PRO A 52 -34.59 -6.18 5.88
C PRO A 52 -35.42 -6.11 7.17
N SER A 53 -36.37 -7.04 7.31
CA SER A 53 -37.00 -7.26 8.61
C SER A 53 -36.04 -7.97 9.57
N ARG A 54 -36.35 -7.93 10.87
CA ARG A 54 -35.63 -8.72 11.88
C ARG A 54 -35.59 -10.22 11.58
N ASN A 55 -36.65 -10.77 10.98
CA ASN A 55 -36.72 -12.18 10.62
C ASN A 55 -35.78 -12.52 9.46
N ASP A 56 -35.61 -11.59 8.51
CA ASP A 56 -34.67 -11.76 7.40
C ASP A 56 -33.22 -11.76 7.90
N VAL A 57 -32.88 -10.86 8.84
CA VAL A 57 -31.56 -10.87 9.51
C VAL A 57 -31.34 -12.18 10.26
N GLY A 58 -32.35 -12.69 10.97
CA GLY A 58 -32.30 -14.00 11.62
C GLY A 58 -32.06 -15.16 10.63
N THR A 59 -32.62 -15.06 9.42
CA THR A 59 -32.38 -16.01 8.33
C THR A 59 -30.94 -15.95 7.83
N TYR A 60 -30.37 -14.75 7.67
CA TYR A 60 -28.95 -14.58 7.35
C TYR A 60 -28.05 -15.18 8.44
N PHE A 61 -28.32 -14.90 9.71
CA PHE A 61 -27.55 -15.48 10.82
C PHE A 61 -27.63 -17.01 10.81
N SER A 62 -28.79 -17.57 10.51
CA SER A 62 -28.95 -19.03 10.38
C SER A 62 -28.11 -19.61 9.23
N LYS A 63 -28.03 -18.92 8.08
CA LYS A 63 -27.16 -19.31 6.95
C LYS A 63 -25.68 -19.22 7.32
N ILE A 64 -25.26 -18.12 7.94
CA ILE A 64 -23.89 -17.92 8.42
C ILE A 64 -23.51 -19.01 9.42
N ASN A 65 -24.34 -19.23 10.44
CA ASN A 65 -24.11 -20.24 11.49
C ASN A 65 -23.91 -21.64 10.92
N LYS A 66 -24.68 -22.03 9.88
CA LYS A 66 -24.48 -23.31 9.20
C LYS A 66 -23.09 -23.43 8.56
N LYS A 67 -22.58 -22.34 7.99
CA LYS A 67 -21.28 -22.30 7.30
C LYS A 67 -20.09 -22.21 8.25
N ILE A 68 -20.27 -21.65 9.46
CA ILE A 68 -19.20 -21.49 10.45
C ILE A 68 -19.32 -22.44 11.66
N ASN A 69 -20.24 -23.41 11.61
CA ASN A 69 -20.57 -24.30 12.74
C ASN A 69 -19.35 -25.03 13.29
N GLU A 70 -18.42 -25.45 12.43
CA GLU A 70 -17.19 -26.16 12.83
C GLU A 70 -16.26 -25.35 13.73
N PHE A 71 -16.44 -24.02 13.82
CA PHE A 71 -15.59 -23.13 14.60
C PHE A 71 -16.16 -22.80 15.99
N PHE A 72 -17.28 -23.42 16.39
CA PHE A 72 -17.96 -23.18 17.68
C PHE A 72 -18.31 -21.70 17.93
N VAL A 73 -18.65 -20.98 16.86
CA VAL A 73 -19.08 -19.58 16.90
C VAL A 73 -20.50 -19.47 16.39
N ARG A 74 -21.31 -18.65 17.05
CA ARG A 74 -22.72 -18.47 16.69
C ARG A 74 -23.15 -17.02 16.78
N LEU A 75 -23.87 -16.56 15.76
CA LEU A 75 -24.59 -15.29 15.77
C LEU A 75 -26.04 -15.53 16.15
N ARG A 76 -26.57 -14.73 17.08
CA ARG A 76 -27.99 -14.76 17.42
C ARG A 76 -28.52 -13.39 17.78
N ILE A 77 -29.84 -13.21 17.69
CA ILE A 77 -30.53 -12.00 18.14
C ILE A 77 -31.25 -12.33 19.44
N LYS A 78 -30.98 -11.59 20.52
CA LYS A 78 -31.68 -11.72 21.81
C LYS A 78 -32.03 -10.33 22.33
N ASN A 79 -33.32 -10.12 22.62
CA ASN A 79 -33.83 -8.83 23.12
C ASN A 79 -33.38 -7.62 22.28
N GLY A 80 -33.44 -7.73 20.95
CA GLY A 80 -33.01 -6.68 20.01
C GLY A 80 -31.49 -6.52 19.86
N LYS A 81 -30.68 -7.24 20.65
CA LYS A 81 -29.22 -7.20 20.57
C LYS A 81 -28.68 -8.33 19.71
N VAL A 82 -27.61 -8.04 18.97
CA VAL A 82 -26.80 -9.03 18.27
C VAL A 82 -25.79 -9.59 19.27
N ILE A 83 -25.78 -10.92 19.43
CA ILE A 83 -24.88 -11.63 20.32
C ILE A 83 -23.98 -12.54 19.48
N VAL A 84 -22.68 -12.40 19.69
CA VAL A 84 -21.66 -13.33 19.18
C VAL A 84 -21.27 -14.29 20.31
N GLU A 85 -21.62 -15.55 20.18
CA GLU A 85 -21.20 -16.62 21.09
C GLU A 85 -19.91 -17.28 20.58
N GLY A 86 -19.00 -17.59 21.49
CA GLY A 86 -17.70 -18.19 21.16
C GLY A 86 -16.55 -17.17 21.12
N LYS A 87 -15.31 -17.68 21.11
CA LYS A 87 -14.11 -16.84 21.04
C LYS A 87 -13.76 -16.54 19.60
N VAL A 88 -13.78 -15.26 19.24
CA VAL A 88 -13.41 -14.76 17.92
C VAL A 88 -12.29 -13.76 18.02
N GLU A 89 -11.26 -13.95 17.22
CA GLU A 89 -10.14 -13.04 17.05
C GLU A 89 -10.12 -12.53 15.61
N LEU A 90 -9.88 -11.23 15.44
CA LEU A 90 -9.76 -10.59 14.14
C LEU A 90 -8.32 -10.13 13.94
N ASP A 91 -7.81 -10.31 12.72
CA ASP A 91 -6.52 -9.74 12.31
C ASP A 91 -6.44 -8.23 12.53
N THR A 92 -7.54 -7.49 12.33
CA THR A 92 -7.66 -6.05 12.60
C THR A 92 -7.38 -5.67 14.05
N LYS A 93 -7.85 -6.46 15.02
CA LYS A 93 -7.58 -6.21 16.45
C LYS A 93 -6.11 -6.41 16.79
N LEU A 94 -5.50 -7.45 16.21
CA LEU A 94 -4.06 -7.72 16.36
C LEU A 94 -3.22 -6.64 15.68
N PHE A 95 -3.64 -6.22 14.48
CA PHE A 95 -3.00 -5.16 13.73
C PHE A 95 -3.01 -3.87 14.52
N GLU A 96 -4.18 -3.38 14.95
CA GLU A 96 -4.30 -2.13 15.70
C GLU A 96 -3.44 -2.12 16.97
N LYS A 97 -3.44 -3.24 17.71
CA LYS A 97 -2.60 -3.41 18.90
C LYS A 97 -1.11 -3.32 18.54
N ASN A 98 -0.66 -4.10 17.57
CA ASN A 98 0.74 -4.12 17.16
C ASN A 98 1.17 -2.76 16.59
N SER A 99 0.30 -2.06 15.88
CA SER A 99 0.53 -0.74 15.34
C SER A 99 0.72 0.30 16.43
N ARG A 100 -0.14 0.28 17.45
CA ARG A 100 -0.01 1.17 18.62
C ARG A 100 1.28 0.91 19.38
N ASP A 101 1.60 -0.35 19.64
CA ASP A 101 2.83 -0.74 20.32
C ASP A 101 4.08 -0.36 19.48
N PHE A 102 4.00 -0.49 18.16
CA PHE A 102 5.04 -0.08 17.23
C PHE A 102 5.29 1.42 17.26
N LEU A 103 4.23 2.24 17.23
CA LEU A 103 4.32 3.70 17.29
C LEU A 103 4.81 4.20 18.66
N ASN A 104 4.70 3.39 19.71
CA ASN A 104 5.30 3.61 21.03
C ASN A 104 6.74 3.04 21.11
N ASP A 105 7.55 3.23 20.06
CA ASP A 105 8.96 2.84 19.94
C ASP A 105 9.29 1.33 19.92
N ASN A 106 8.32 0.44 19.65
CA ASN A 106 8.60 -0.99 19.47
C ASN A 106 8.76 -1.40 17.99
N LEU A 107 9.82 -0.91 17.35
CA LEU A 107 10.07 -1.11 15.92
C LEU A 107 10.16 -2.59 15.49
N LYS A 108 10.45 -3.51 16.42
CA LYS A 108 10.54 -4.95 16.16
C LYS A 108 9.19 -5.57 15.74
N LEU A 109 8.07 -4.89 15.97
CA LEU A 109 6.74 -5.36 15.59
C LEU A 109 6.42 -5.17 14.11
N PHE A 110 7.25 -4.43 13.37
CA PHE A 110 6.96 -4.09 11.99
C PHE A 110 6.79 -5.30 11.06
N ASP A 111 7.63 -6.32 11.19
CA ASP A 111 7.49 -7.53 10.36
C ASP A 111 6.17 -8.26 10.64
N LYS A 112 5.70 -8.27 11.92
CA LYS A 112 4.40 -8.82 12.29
C LYS A 112 3.23 -8.00 11.72
N ILE A 113 3.38 -6.68 11.65
CA ILE A 113 2.40 -5.79 11.03
C ILE A 113 2.27 -6.10 9.52
N LEU A 114 3.40 -6.27 8.82
CA LEU A 114 3.42 -6.69 7.41
C LEU A 114 2.84 -8.10 7.19
N GLU A 115 2.96 -8.98 8.20
CA GLU A 115 2.34 -10.30 8.17
C GLU A 115 0.82 -10.27 8.35
N LEU A 116 0.26 -9.24 8.97
CA LEU A 116 -1.18 -9.09 9.17
C LEU A 116 -1.85 -8.33 8.02
N TYR A 117 -1.25 -7.22 7.57
CA TYR A 117 -1.85 -6.37 6.54
C TYR A 117 -1.59 -6.92 5.13
N LYS A 118 -2.55 -7.66 4.59
CA LYS A 118 -2.47 -8.29 3.26
C LYS A 118 -3.20 -7.53 2.14
N GLY A 119 -3.77 -6.38 2.46
CA GLY A 119 -4.56 -5.58 1.53
C GLY A 119 -5.67 -4.83 2.26
N PRO A 120 -6.57 -4.19 1.50
CA PRO A 120 -7.66 -3.41 2.06
C PRO A 120 -8.55 -4.23 2.99
N PHE A 121 -9.08 -3.59 4.02
CA PHE A 121 -10.09 -4.18 4.89
C PHE A 121 -11.35 -4.49 4.07
N LEU A 122 -11.78 -5.76 4.13
CA LEU A 122 -12.93 -6.32 3.41
C LEU A 122 -13.00 -5.86 1.95
N GLY A 123 -11.94 -6.15 1.19
CA GLY A 123 -11.82 -5.78 -0.21
C GLY A 123 -13.06 -6.17 -1.04
N GLY A 124 -13.59 -5.20 -1.78
CA GLY A 124 -14.77 -5.38 -2.63
C GLY A 124 -16.12 -5.34 -1.92
N ILE A 125 -16.17 -4.90 -0.65
CA ILE A 125 -17.41 -4.49 0.03
C ILE A 125 -17.40 -2.97 0.15
N ASP A 126 -18.39 -2.32 -0.46
CA ASP A 126 -18.42 -0.86 -0.69
C ASP A 126 -19.47 -0.17 0.20
N SER A 127 -19.72 -0.71 1.39
CA SER A 127 -20.59 -0.03 2.35
C SER A 127 -19.82 1.05 3.11
N VAL A 128 -20.50 2.15 3.41
CA VAL A 128 -19.91 3.35 4.01
C VAL A 128 -19.11 3.04 5.29
N TRP A 129 -19.62 2.15 6.14
CA TRP A 129 -18.90 1.79 7.37
C TRP A 129 -17.62 0.98 7.08
N VAL A 130 -17.62 0.14 6.04
CA VAL A 130 -16.43 -0.62 5.63
C VAL A 130 -15.39 0.33 5.05
N GLU A 131 -15.81 1.30 4.22
CA GLU A 131 -14.92 2.32 3.66
C GLU A 131 -14.25 3.13 4.77
N ASN A 132 -15.01 3.63 5.75
CA ASN A 132 -14.44 4.37 6.88
C ASN A 132 -13.40 3.54 7.68
N TYR A 133 -13.67 2.25 7.89
CA TYR A 133 -12.71 1.36 8.56
C TYR A 133 -11.48 1.06 7.70
N ARG A 134 -11.67 0.94 6.39
CA ARG A 134 -10.59 0.74 5.43
C ARG A 134 -9.65 1.94 5.43
N GLU A 135 -10.18 3.15 5.33
CA GLU A 135 -9.41 4.40 5.40
C GLU A 135 -8.61 4.49 6.71
N TYR A 136 -9.26 4.23 7.85
CA TYR A 136 -8.60 4.22 9.16
C TYR A 136 -7.38 3.28 9.20
N PHE A 137 -7.53 2.03 8.74
CA PHE A 137 -6.43 1.07 8.76
C PHE A 137 -5.36 1.37 7.70
N GLU A 138 -5.75 1.93 6.55
CA GLU A 138 -4.80 2.40 5.53
C GLU A 138 -3.95 3.56 6.04
N GLU A 139 -4.53 4.53 6.73
CA GLU A 139 -3.80 5.63 7.36
C GLU A 139 -2.83 5.14 8.44
N LEU A 140 -3.31 4.25 9.31
CA LEU A 140 -2.47 3.66 10.35
C LEU A 140 -1.32 2.85 9.74
N PHE A 141 -1.59 2.07 8.70
CA PHE A 141 -0.55 1.34 7.97
C PHE A 141 0.48 2.29 7.37
N PHE A 142 0.01 3.32 6.67
CA PHE A 142 0.85 4.32 6.03
C PHE A 142 1.78 5.03 7.01
N GLU A 143 1.26 5.46 8.16
CA GLU A 143 2.05 6.12 9.21
C GLU A 143 3.22 5.25 9.67
N MET A 144 2.97 3.98 9.94
CA MET A 144 4.03 3.04 10.37
C MET A 144 5.08 2.82 9.31
N MET A 145 4.66 2.73 8.04
CA MET A 145 5.56 2.57 6.91
C MET A 145 6.48 3.79 6.78
N LEU A 146 5.94 5.01 6.94
CA LEU A 146 6.75 6.22 6.95
C LEU A 146 7.75 6.25 8.10
N VAL A 147 7.37 5.86 9.31
CA VAL A 147 8.30 5.73 10.44
C VAL A 147 9.42 4.77 10.08
N MET A 148 9.09 3.58 9.59
CA MET A 148 10.10 2.59 9.22
C MET A 148 11.05 3.07 8.12
N ILE A 149 10.55 3.75 7.10
CA ILE A 149 11.40 4.28 6.03
C ILE A 149 12.43 5.28 6.58
N LYS A 150 12.06 6.08 7.60
CA LYS A 150 12.97 7.06 8.24
C LYS A 150 14.06 6.38 9.05
N VAL A 151 13.72 5.33 9.79
CA VAL A 151 14.65 4.70 10.76
C VAL A 151 15.42 3.51 10.19
N GLU A 152 14.94 2.90 9.10
CA GLU A 152 15.57 1.73 8.49
C GLU A 152 16.84 2.14 7.74
N ASN A 153 18.01 1.77 8.25
CA ASN A 153 19.31 2.11 7.66
C ASN A 153 19.69 1.17 6.50
N ASN A 154 19.08 -0.02 6.41
CA ASN A 154 19.34 -0.94 5.32
C ASN A 154 18.56 -0.53 4.07
N ALA A 155 19.27 -0.09 3.02
CA ALA A 155 18.66 0.34 1.77
C ALA A 155 17.74 -0.73 1.16
N SER A 156 18.18 -1.98 1.04
CA SER A 156 17.36 -3.08 0.49
C SER A 156 16.06 -3.30 1.27
N ARG A 157 16.11 -3.22 2.60
CA ARG A 157 14.90 -3.35 3.43
C ARG A 157 13.99 -2.13 3.30
N ARG A 158 14.55 -0.92 3.29
CA ARG A 158 13.81 0.32 3.03
C ARG A 158 13.07 0.28 1.69
N LEU A 159 13.71 -0.26 0.66
CA LEU A 159 13.13 -0.44 -0.67
C LEU A 159 11.98 -1.46 -0.68
N LYS A 160 12.14 -2.58 0.02
CA LYS A 160 11.06 -3.55 0.20
C LYS A 160 9.84 -2.92 0.88
N ILE A 161 10.08 -2.06 1.87
CA ILE A 161 9.02 -1.31 2.57
C ILE A 161 8.32 -0.36 1.59
N LEU A 162 9.07 0.39 0.79
CA LEU A 162 8.51 1.24 -0.25
C LEU A 162 7.70 0.47 -1.29
N GLY A 163 8.21 -0.67 -1.77
CA GLY A 163 7.48 -1.54 -2.69
C GLY A 163 6.16 -2.04 -2.09
N ASN A 164 6.15 -2.44 -0.81
CA ASN A 164 4.93 -2.83 -0.11
C ASN A 164 3.94 -1.66 0.00
N LEU A 165 4.42 -0.47 0.34
CA LEU A 165 3.60 0.72 0.46
C LEU A 165 2.93 1.06 -0.87
N VAL A 166 3.69 1.01 -1.96
CA VAL A 166 3.19 1.24 -3.31
C VAL A 166 2.17 0.18 -3.75
N ASN A 167 2.41 -1.09 -3.45
CA ASN A 167 1.50 -2.18 -3.83
C ASN A 167 0.19 -2.16 -3.04
N LEU A 168 0.19 -1.60 -1.84
CA LEU A 168 -0.95 -1.59 -0.91
C LEU A 168 -1.71 -0.26 -0.92
N CYS A 169 -1.08 0.86 -1.29
CA CYS A 169 -1.74 2.14 -1.49
C CYS A 169 -2.44 2.16 -2.86
N LEU A 170 -3.74 1.87 -2.86
CA LEU A 170 -4.61 1.96 -4.04
C LEU A 170 -5.01 3.40 -4.40
N ASP A 171 -4.61 4.39 -3.60
CA ASP A 171 -4.95 5.80 -3.80
C ASP A 171 -3.76 6.62 -4.34
N LEU A 172 -3.92 7.18 -5.54
CA LEU A 172 -2.89 7.90 -6.30
C LEU A 172 -2.38 9.17 -5.60
N GLU A 173 -3.22 9.83 -4.80
CA GLU A 173 -2.81 11.04 -4.07
C GLU A 173 -1.81 10.71 -2.96
N LYS A 174 -2.08 9.67 -2.16
CA LYS A 174 -1.16 9.18 -1.12
C LYS A 174 0.13 8.62 -1.73
N VAL A 175 0.07 8.00 -2.92
CA VAL A 175 1.26 7.58 -3.68
C VAL A 175 2.13 8.76 -4.08
N ASN A 176 1.58 9.92 -4.44
CA ASN A 176 2.38 11.11 -4.75
C ASN A 176 3.11 11.65 -3.51
N ASP A 177 2.49 11.62 -2.34
CA ASP A 177 3.14 12.02 -1.09
C ASP A 177 4.28 11.06 -0.71
N ILE A 178 4.08 9.76 -0.93
CA ILE A 178 5.13 8.74 -0.80
C ILE A 178 6.25 9.02 -1.79
N LEU A 179 5.95 9.24 -3.07
CA LEU A 179 6.96 9.53 -4.09
C LEU A 179 7.71 10.81 -3.75
N ASN A 180 7.04 11.86 -3.26
CA ASN A 180 7.66 13.09 -2.82
C ASN A 180 8.55 12.89 -1.59
N PHE A 181 8.14 12.02 -0.67
CA PHE A 181 8.89 11.66 0.53
C PHE A 181 10.12 10.79 0.21
N VAL A 182 9.95 9.77 -0.65
CA VAL A 182 11.03 8.95 -1.20
C VAL A 182 12.03 9.82 -1.94
N ARG A 183 11.55 10.71 -2.81
CA ARG A 183 12.39 11.72 -3.46
C ARG A 183 13.16 12.51 -2.41
N LYS A 184 12.51 13.07 -1.39
CA LYS A 184 13.20 13.83 -0.32
C LYS A 184 14.24 13.00 0.44
N ILE A 185 13.97 11.72 0.74
CA ILE A 185 14.90 10.83 1.47
C ILE A 185 16.03 10.29 0.59
N GLU A 186 15.75 9.86 -0.63
CA GLU A 186 16.79 9.37 -1.55
C GLU A 186 17.68 10.53 -2.03
N PHE A 187 17.11 11.69 -2.38
CA PHE A 187 17.90 12.87 -2.73
C PHE A 187 18.72 13.45 -1.56
N SER A 188 18.41 13.08 -0.30
CA SER A 188 19.20 13.52 0.85
C SER A 188 20.33 12.56 1.24
N TYR A 189 20.30 11.30 0.79
CA TYR A 189 21.27 10.30 1.26
C TYR A 189 22.05 9.54 0.16
N GLN A 190 21.61 9.49 -1.11
CA GLN A 190 22.38 8.85 -2.19
C GLN A 190 22.20 9.55 -3.55
N SER A 191 23.28 9.69 -4.32
CA SER A 191 23.26 10.27 -5.67
C SER A 191 22.62 9.36 -6.73
N TYR A 192 22.27 8.11 -6.38
CA TYR A 192 21.79 7.07 -7.28
C TYR A 192 20.66 6.25 -6.64
N VAL A 193 19.68 5.84 -7.43
CA VAL A 193 18.67 4.84 -7.08
C VAL A 193 19.10 3.46 -7.55
N ASN A 194 18.48 2.40 -7.04
CA ASN A 194 18.66 1.04 -7.56
C ASN A 194 17.82 0.81 -8.83
N ARG A 195 18.06 -0.32 -9.48
CA ARG A 195 17.40 -0.72 -10.72
C ARG A 195 15.89 -0.88 -10.59
N ASP A 196 15.41 -1.49 -9.51
CA ASP A 196 13.99 -1.80 -9.33
C ASP A 196 13.14 -0.52 -9.21
N ILE A 197 13.61 0.47 -8.44
CA ILE A 197 12.97 1.80 -8.40
C ILE A 197 13.03 2.46 -9.78
N PHE A 198 14.19 2.42 -10.42
CA PHE A 198 14.39 3.07 -11.71
C PHE A 198 13.41 2.54 -12.76
N ASP A 199 13.29 1.22 -12.86
CA ASP A 199 12.39 0.56 -13.81
C ASP A 199 10.92 0.78 -13.43
N TYR A 200 10.56 0.74 -12.14
CA TYR A 200 9.21 1.06 -11.69
C TYR A 200 8.78 2.50 -12.04
N LEU A 201 9.63 3.48 -11.75
CA LEU A 201 9.36 4.90 -12.05
C LEU A 201 9.19 5.11 -13.55
N TYR A 202 10.02 4.45 -14.35
CA TYR A 202 9.91 4.51 -15.80
C TYR A 202 8.60 3.93 -16.31
N GLU A 203 8.21 2.73 -15.86
CA GLU A 203 6.96 2.09 -16.26
C GLU A 203 5.74 2.90 -15.83
N LYS A 204 5.77 3.53 -14.64
CA LYS A 204 4.67 4.40 -14.22
C LYS A 204 4.58 5.68 -15.05
N ASP A 205 5.70 6.32 -15.34
CA ASP A 205 5.72 7.54 -16.16
C ASP A 205 5.28 7.28 -17.61
N LYS A 206 5.70 6.14 -18.19
CA LYS A 206 5.31 5.72 -19.55
C LYS A 206 3.79 5.55 -19.71
N ASN A 207 3.09 5.22 -18.63
CA ASN A 207 1.63 5.07 -18.61
C ASN A 207 0.87 6.39 -18.40
N LEU A 208 1.54 7.51 -18.17
CA LEU A 208 0.91 8.82 -18.07
C LEU A 208 0.53 9.34 -19.46
N ARG A 209 -0.57 10.10 -19.56
CA ARG A 209 -0.97 10.81 -20.80
C ARG A 209 0.15 11.69 -21.35
N HIS A 210 0.97 12.23 -20.45
CA HIS A 210 2.16 12.99 -20.77
C HIS A 210 3.32 12.46 -19.93
N SER A 211 4.12 11.58 -20.54
CA SER A 211 5.39 11.12 -19.95
C SER A 211 6.28 12.33 -19.67
N ARG A 212 6.79 12.43 -18.45
CA ARG A 212 7.66 13.51 -18.01
C ARG A 212 9.13 13.18 -18.24
N TYR A 213 9.46 11.90 -18.35
CA TYR A 213 10.83 11.40 -18.36
C TYR A 213 11.22 10.74 -19.68
N ILE A 214 12.50 10.89 -20.03
CA ILE A 214 13.14 10.11 -21.08
C ILE A 214 14.16 9.19 -20.44
N LYS A 215 14.08 7.90 -20.75
CA LYS A 215 15.08 6.91 -20.34
C LYS A 215 16.29 7.02 -21.24
N LEU A 216 17.43 7.39 -20.65
CA LEU A 216 18.72 7.50 -21.32
C LEU A 216 19.68 6.46 -20.77
N ILE A 217 20.62 6.04 -21.63
CA ILE A 217 21.84 5.37 -21.22
C ILE A 217 23.02 6.30 -21.46
N LEU A 218 23.87 6.43 -20.45
CA LEU A 218 25.11 7.19 -20.47
C LEU A 218 26.27 6.23 -20.26
N LYS A 219 27.18 6.19 -21.23
CA LYS A 219 28.44 5.43 -21.13
C LYS A 219 29.61 6.40 -21.09
N LEU A 220 30.48 6.24 -20.09
CA LEU A 220 31.67 7.07 -19.89
C LEU A 220 32.91 6.41 -20.52
N LYS A 221 33.89 7.22 -20.96
CA LYS A 221 35.19 6.71 -21.44
C LYS A 221 36.04 6.18 -20.27
N GLU A 222 36.02 6.91 -19.16
CA GLU A 222 36.77 6.63 -17.94
C GLU A 222 35.80 6.56 -16.76
N ALA A 223 36.17 5.83 -15.70
CA ALA A 223 35.38 5.81 -14.48
C ALA A 223 35.34 7.23 -13.90
N ASN A 224 34.14 7.72 -13.63
CA ASN A 224 33.97 9.04 -13.04
C ASN A 224 32.72 9.00 -12.16
N GLU A 225 32.86 9.36 -10.89
CA GLU A 225 31.69 9.52 -10.04
C GLU A 225 30.96 10.78 -10.46
N LEU A 226 29.70 10.63 -10.88
CA LEU A 226 28.80 11.74 -11.15
C LEU A 226 28.35 12.36 -9.81
N LEU A 227 29.30 12.94 -9.08
CA LEU A 227 29.05 13.65 -7.84
C LEU A 227 28.38 15.00 -8.15
N PHE A 228 27.06 15.03 -8.02
CA PHE A 228 26.27 16.14 -7.46
C PHE A 228 25.86 17.36 -8.29
N LYS A 229 25.66 17.32 -9.63
CA LYS A 229 24.91 18.42 -10.31
C LYS A 229 23.95 17.99 -11.42
N ILE A 230 23.33 16.84 -11.25
CA ILE A 230 22.16 16.47 -12.05
C ILE A 230 20.93 17.20 -11.45
N ARG A 231 19.91 17.55 -12.25
CA ARG A 231 18.79 18.38 -11.75
C ARG A 231 18.05 17.60 -10.67
N ARG A 232 17.42 18.31 -9.71
CA ARG A 232 16.59 17.70 -8.66
C ARG A 232 15.46 16.80 -9.19
N GLY A 233 15.06 16.95 -10.46
CA GLY A 233 14.02 16.14 -11.08
C GLY A 233 14.51 14.86 -11.74
N ASP A 234 15.79 14.76 -12.11
CA ASP A 234 16.30 13.61 -12.85
C ASP A 234 16.61 12.44 -11.89
N VAL A 235 16.39 11.21 -12.35
CA VAL A 235 16.64 9.98 -11.54
C VAL A 235 17.76 9.17 -12.20
N ILE A 236 18.73 8.67 -11.41
CA ILE A 236 19.93 8.00 -11.95
C ILE A 236 20.08 6.63 -11.32
N TYR A 237 20.24 5.60 -12.14
CA TYR A 237 20.67 4.27 -11.73
C TYR A 237 22.10 4.02 -12.26
N LYS A 238 23.02 3.67 -11.35
CA LYS A 238 24.41 3.29 -11.70
C LYS A 238 24.48 1.78 -11.89
N GLU A 239 24.61 1.33 -13.13
CA GLU A 239 24.82 -0.09 -13.46
C GLU A 239 26.29 -0.49 -13.22
N SER A 240 27.24 0.41 -13.52
CA SER A 240 28.67 0.22 -13.25
C SER A 240 29.39 1.57 -13.19
N ASP A 241 30.70 1.58 -12.91
CA ASP A 241 31.52 2.81 -12.90
C ASP A 241 31.58 3.57 -14.22
N LYS A 242 31.11 2.96 -15.31
CA LYS A 242 31.10 3.58 -16.64
C LYS A 242 29.72 3.59 -17.30
N ILE A 243 28.69 3.00 -16.68
CA ILE A 243 27.37 2.86 -17.28
C ILE A 243 26.31 3.33 -16.30
N TYR A 244 25.52 4.30 -16.74
CA TYR A 244 24.44 4.91 -15.99
C TYR A 244 23.16 4.89 -16.83
N TYR A 245 22.04 4.61 -16.18
CA TYR A 245 20.71 4.85 -16.73
C TYR A 245 20.12 6.08 -16.06
N ILE A 246 19.46 6.93 -16.84
CA ILE A 246 18.99 8.24 -16.39
C ILE A 246 17.55 8.42 -16.86
N LEU A 247 16.62 8.73 -15.94
CA LEU A 247 15.32 9.30 -16.29
C LEU A 247 15.50 10.81 -16.30
N LEU A 248 15.69 11.37 -17.48
CA LEU A 248 15.87 12.80 -17.69
C LEU A 248 14.51 13.49 -17.73
N GLU A 249 14.26 14.44 -16.83
CA GLU A 249 13.02 15.21 -16.83
C GLU A 249 12.99 16.17 -18.03
N THR A 250 11.90 16.13 -18.79
CA THR A 250 11.74 16.95 -20.01
C THR A 250 10.93 18.20 -19.74
N SER A 251 11.24 19.24 -20.51
CA SER A 251 10.47 20.49 -20.49
C SER A 251 9.25 20.49 -21.44
N GLY A 252 8.97 19.37 -22.12
CA GLY A 252 7.86 19.23 -23.08
C GLY A 252 8.09 19.85 -24.47
N ASN A 253 9.26 20.46 -24.73
CA ASN A 253 9.54 21.14 -26.00
C ASN A 253 10.15 20.21 -27.07
N ASP A 254 11.40 19.78 -26.87
CA ASP A 254 12.13 18.90 -27.78
C ASP A 254 13.13 18.03 -27.01
N VAL A 255 12.92 16.73 -27.12
CA VAL A 255 13.75 15.66 -26.55
C VAL A 255 15.23 15.86 -26.88
N ASN A 256 15.55 16.14 -28.15
CA ASN A 256 16.92 16.23 -28.60
C ASN A 256 17.63 17.45 -27.99
N THR A 257 16.91 18.56 -27.83
CA THR A 257 17.40 19.76 -27.17
C THR A 257 17.69 19.49 -25.69
N ASP A 258 16.83 18.76 -24.98
CA ASP A 258 17.04 18.42 -23.57
C ASP A 258 18.26 17.49 -23.38
N ILE A 259 18.42 16.49 -24.26
CA ILE A 259 19.61 15.61 -24.27
C ILE A 259 20.89 16.40 -24.58
N LYS A 260 20.87 17.31 -25.55
CA LYS A 260 22.02 18.16 -25.88
C LYS A 260 22.41 19.05 -24.70
N LYS A 261 21.43 19.70 -24.06
CA LYS A 261 21.66 20.53 -22.85
C LYS A 261 22.21 19.69 -21.71
N PHE A 262 21.71 18.48 -21.51
CA PHE A 262 22.22 17.56 -20.50
C PHE A 262 23.68 17.16 -20.79
N SER A 263 23.97 16.73 -22.03
CA SER A 263 25.31 16.33 -22.47
C SER A 263 26.33 17.46 -22.33
N TYR A 264 25.96 18.68 -22.75
CA TYR A 264 26.81 19.86 -22.65
C TYR A 264 27.19 20.18 -21.20
N ARG A 265 26.24 20.06 -20.27
CA ARG A 265 26.50 20.24 -18.84
C ARG A 265 27.50 19.22 -18.31
N LEU A 266 27.34 17.94 -18.64
CA LEU A 266 28.25 16.89 -18.23
C LEU A 266 29.68 17.14 -18.75
N VAL A 267 29.83 17.51 -20.03
CA VAL A 267 31.14 17.84 -20.60
C VAL A 267 31.79 19.02 -19.91
N ASN A 268 31.04 20.09 -19.61
CA ASN A 268 31.53 21.25 -18.87
C ASN A 268 31.95 20.91 -17.43
N MET A 269 31.45 19.80 -16.87
CA MET A 269 31.87 19.27 -15.57
C MET A 269 33.10 18.34 -15.68
N GLY A 270 33.71 18.22 -16.86
CA GLY A 270 34.88 17.36 -17.09
C GLY A 270 34.51 15.89 -17.34
N VAL A 271 33.23 15.55 -17.53
CA VAL A 271 32.81 14.17 -17.80
C VAL A 271 33.14 13.80 -19.25
N LYS A 272 34.01 12.80 -19.42
CA LYS A 272 34.37 12.24 -20.73
C LYS A 272 33.30 11.24 -21.20
N ILE A 273 32.32 11.72 -21.95
CA ILE A 273 31.24 10.89 -22.50
C ILE A 273 31.76 10.03 -23.65
N LYS A 274 31.48 8.72 -23.61
CA LYS A 274 31.67 7.79 -24.74
C LYS A 274 30.41 7.72 -25.59
N TYR A 275 29.26 7.63 -24.95
CA TYR A 275 27.97 7.51 -25.61
C TYR A 275 26.85 8.03 -24.70
N ILE A 276 25.86 8.69 -25.31
CA ILE A 276 24.59 9.01 -24.67
C ILE A 276 23.48 8.77 -25.69
N GLY A 277 22.40 8.11 -25.28
CA GLY A 277 21.29 7.80 -26.17
C GLY A 277 20.03 7.40 -25.42
N ILE A 278 18.91 7.42 -26.13
CA ILE A 278 17.60 7.00 -25.63
C ILE A 278 17.55 5.47 -25.58
N VAL A 279 16.97 4.94 -24.52
CA VAL A 279 16.62 3.52 -24.39
C VAL A 279 15.11 3.40 -24.50
N ASN A 280 14.65 2.65 -25.49
CA ASN A 280 13.22 2.36 -25.69
C ASN A 280 12.76 1.17 -24.84
#